data_AF-A0AA51RE15-F1
#
_entry.id   AF-A0AA51RE15-F1
#
_cell.length_a   1.000
_cell.length_b   1.000
_cell.length_c   1.000
_cell.angle_alpha   90.00
_cell.angle_beta   90.00
_cell.angle_gamma   90.00
#
_symmetry.space_group_name_H-M   'P 1'
#
loop_
_entity.id
_entity.type
_entity.pdbx_description
1 polymer ?
#
loop_
_entity_poly.entity_id
_entity_poly.type
_entity_poly.pdbx_seq_one_letter_code
_entity_poly.pdbx_strand_id
1 'polypeptide(L)'
;MNIFKTSIQIAIENIFLTAFSILKIIILVRKKGAKINDFTTKKHFIVLGNGPSLVHELKEIDKIPNQTEVICVNHFPSTDQFEIIKPNFYVTGAPNLWLDDIDQEFVDNSNKLFKNIAEKTEWDFFLFIPFEARKYKRWQNHLKGNPHIKIKYYNNNAVEGIKSFNYLCYRNQIGMPRPHNVMIPCLSLCLQPNVKDILLLGVGHTWLRDLTVTQNNEVLLNQKHFYDKDTSKAKPLDKRGKGSRNLYEVLSKFTLAFYGYFIIKEYANSMNVKIYNGTEDSFIDAFERRNIENYLKKI
;
A
#
# COMPACT_ATOMS: atom_id res chain seq x y z
N MET A 1 4.88 19.55 4.49
CA MET A 1 6.27 19.69 4.00
C MET A 1 6.69 21.11 4.28
N ASN A 2 7.38 21.32 5.40
CA ASN A 2 7.37 22.62 6.11
C ASN A 2 8.72 23.34 6.08
N ILE A 3 9.63 22.91 5.19
CA ILE A 3 11.07 23.26 5.25
C ILE A 3 11.31 24.78 5.19
N PHE A 4 10.37 25.56 4.65
CA PHE A 4 10.49 27.02 4.52
C PHE A 4 9.29 27.80 5.09
N LYS A 5 8.46 27.20 5.94
CA LYS A 5 7.23 27.85 6.46
C LYS A 5 7.40 28.32 7.90
N THR A 6 6.89 29.50 8.22
CA THR A 6 6.82 30.01 9.59
C THR A 6 5.73 29.28 10.38
N SER A 7 5.80 29.31 11.71
CA SER A 7 4.80 28.67 12.58
C SER A 7 3.37 29.17 12.32
N ILE A 8 3.20 30.46 12.02
CA ILE A 8 1.88 31.04 11.70
C ILE A 8 1.34 30.55 10.37
N GLN A 9 2.20 30.42 9.34
CA GLN A 9 1.81 29.83 8.05
C GLN A 9 1.37 28.38 8.23
N ILE A 10 2.11 27.59 9.01
CA ILE A 10 1.78 26.19 9.31
C ILE A 10 0.44 26.10 10.05
N ALA A 11 0.18 27.00 11.02
CA ALA A 11 -1.06 27.03 11.76
C ALA A 11 -2.27 27.32 10.86
N ILE A 12 -2.18 28.39 10.05
CA ILE A 12 -3.25 28.80 9.12
C ILE A 12 -3.51 27.69 8.08
N GLU A 13 -2.44 27.13 7.50
CA GLU A 13 -2.55 26.03 6.55
C GLU A 13 -3.24 24.81 7.17
N ASN A 14 -2.88 24.44 8.41
CA ASN A 14 -3.50 23.30 9.08
C ASN A 14 -4.98 23.52 9.35
N ILE A 15 -5.40 24.73 9.70
CA ILE A 15 -6.83 25.06 9.88
C ILE A 15 -7.57 24.91 8.55
N PHE A 16 -7.04 25.50 7.48
CA PHE A 16 -7.63 25.41 6.15
C PHE A 16 -7.72 23.97 5.64
N LEU A 17 -6.63 23.20 5.74
CA LEU A 17 -6.59 21.80 5.34
C LEU A 17 -7.55 20.93 6.17
N THR A 18 -7.73 21.25 7.46
CA THR A 18 -8.71 20.57 8.31
C THR A 18 -10.13 20.80 7.81
N ALA A 19 -10.50 22.07 7.57
CA ALA A 19 -11.82 22.41 7.03
C ALA A 19 -12.07 21.74 5.66
N PHE A 20 -11.07 21.75 4.78
CA PHE A 20 -11.14 21.09 3.48
C PHE A 20 -11.25 19.56 3.61
N SER A 21 -10.55 18.96 4.58
CA SER A 21 -10.65 17.53 4.86
C SER A 21 -12.02 17.14 5.40
N ILE A 22 -12.62 17.97 6.28
CA ILE A 22 -14.01 17.78 6.74
C ILE A 22 -14.98 17.79 5.55
N LEU A 23 -14.85 18.78 4.65
CA LEU A 23 -15.69 18.86 3.45
C LEU A 23 -15.55 17.62 2.57
N LYS A 24 -14.30 17.17 2.30
CA LYS A 24 -14.05 15.92 1.56
C LYS A 24 -14.70 14.72 2.23
N ILE A 25 -14.65 14.61 3.56
CA ILE A 25 -15.27 13.51 4.30
C ILE A 25 -16.79 13.53 4.09
N ILE A 26 -17.44 14.68 4.27
CA ILE A 26 -18.90 14.83 4.09
C ILE A 26 -19.33 14.40 2.68
N ILE A 27 -18.56 14.77 1.65
CA ILE A 27 -18.90 14.48 0.24
C ILE A 27 -18.58 13.03 -0.15
N LEU A 28 -17.41 12.51 0.26
CA LEU A 28 -16.85 11.28 -0.30
C LEU A 28 -17.07 10.05 0.60
N VAL A 29 -17.18 10.23 1.92
CA VAL A 29 -17.27 9.12 2.87
C VAL A 29 -18.73 8.78 3.12
N ARG A 30 -19.17 7.67 2.52
CA ARG A 30 -20.54 7.16 2.70
C ARG A 30 -20.69 6.23 3.90
N LYS A 31 -19.63 5.49 4.22
CA LYS A 31 -19.58 4.53 5.33
C LYS A 31 -18.16 4.47 5.88
N LYS A 32 -18.01 4.22 7.18
CA LYS A 32 -16.71 3.81 7.75
C LYS A 32 -16.23 2.56 7.02
N GLY A 33 -14.99 2.55 6.54
CA GLY A 33 -14.44 1.35 5.95
C GLY A 33 -13.85 0.42 7.00
N ALA A 34 -13.50 -0.76 6.54
CA ALA A 34 -12.97 -1.82 7.38
C ALA A 34 -11.49 -1.58 7.67
N LYS A 35 -11.01 -2.14 8.78
CA LYS A 35 -9.60 -2.23 9.14
C LYS A 35 -9.20 -3.69 9.27
N ILE A 36 -7.91 -4.00 9.23
CA ILE A 36 -7.45 -5.41 9.21
C ILE A 36 -7.80 -6.10 10.54
N ASN A 37 -7.58 -5.44 11.67
CA ASN A 37 -7.82 -6.03 12.99
C ASN A 37 -9.30 -6.21 13.33
N ASP A 38 -10.22 -5.77 12.47
CA ASP A 38 -11.63 -6.14 12.60
C ASP A 38 -11.82 -7.65 12.33
N PHE A 39 -10.81 -8.34 11.79
CA PHE A 39 -10.85 -9.75 11.37
C PHE A 39 -9.70 -10.60 11.92
N THR A 40 -8.90 -10.07 12.85
CA THR A 40 -7.81 -10.82 13.49
C THR A 40 -7.49 -10.26 14.88
N THR A 41 -7.09 -11.16 15.78
CA THR A 41 -6.61 -10.83 17.13
C THR A 41 -5.09 -10.88 17.26
N LYS A 42 -4.38 -11.31 16.21
CA LYS A 42 -2.91 -11.38 16.19
C LYS A 42 -2.30 -9.99 16.34
N LYS A 43 -1.07 -9.95 16.84
CA LYS A 43 -0.40 -8.69 17.26
C LYS A 43 0.84 -8.36 16.41
N HIS A 44 1.35 -9.34 15.67
CA HIS A 44 2.55 -9.24 14.86
C HIS A 44 2.16 -9.35 13.39
N PHE A 45 2.71 -8.48 12.55
CA PHE A 45 2.29 -8.35 11.16
C PHE A 45 3.51 -8.37 10.26
N ILE A 46 3.44 -9.09 9.15
CA ILE A 46 4.42 -9.06 8.08
C ILE A 46 3.68 -8.61 6.81
N VAL A 47 4.13 -7.51 6.21
CA VAL A 47 3.59 -7.01 4.95
C VAL A 47 4.57 -7.34 3.83
N LEU A 48 4.11 -8.16 2.89
CA LEU A 48 4.83 -8.55 1.69
C LEU A 48 4.54 -7.53 0.58
N GLY A 49 5.52 -6.68 0.31
CA GLY A 49 5.60 -5.86 -0.89
C GLY A 49 5.96 -6.70 -2.12
N ASN A 50 6.53 -6.06 -3.14
CA ASN A 50 6.77 -6.68 -4.44
C ASN A 50 8.18 -6.42 -5.00
N GLY A 51 9.09 -5.88 -4.20
CA GLY A 51 10.45 -5.58 -4.59
C GLY A 51 11.27 -6.87 -4.83
N PRO A 52 12.27 -6.85 -5.73
CA PRO A 52 13.04 -8.03 -6.10
C PRO A 52 13.68 -8.80 -4.94
N SER A 53 14.06 -8.10 -3.85
CA SER A 53 14.66 -8.70 -2.65
C SER A 53 13.77 -9.73 -1.96
N LEU A 54 12.45 -9.69 -2.21
CA LEU A 54 11.48 -10.56 -1.56
C LEU A 54 11.79 -12.04 -1.78
N VAL A 55 12.36 -12.42 -2.93
CA VAL A 55 12.75 -13.82 -3.21
C VAL A 55 13.68 -14.39 -2.13
N HIS A 56 14.60 -13.57 -1.61
CA HIS A 56 15.53 -13.98 -0.56
C HIS A 56 14.88 -13.94 0.82
N GLU A 57 14.07 -12.92 1.08
CA GLU A 57 13.37 -12.73 2.35
C GLU A 57 12.32 -13.84 2.60
N LEU A 58 11.71 -14.39 1.55
CA LEU A 58 10.75 -15.49 1.62
C LEU A 58 11.37 -16.85 1.97
N LYS A 59 12.71 -17.00 1.97
CA LYS A 59 13.35 -18.26 2.40
C LYS A 59 13.08 -18.60 3.87
N GLU A 60 12.76 -17.59 4.67
CA GLU A 60 12.52 -17.71 6.11
C GLU A 60 11.02 -17.79 6.43
N ILE A 61 10.15 -17.92 5.42
CA ILE A 61 8.71 -17.79 5.58
C ILE A 61 8.09 -18.91 6.43
N ASP A 62 8.63 -20.13 6.35
CA ASP A 62 8.15 -21.29 7.12
C ASP A 62 8.42 -21.15 8.62
N LYS A 63 9.26 -20.18 9.01
CA LYS A 63 9.59 -19.89 10.41
C LYS A 63 8.66 -18.82 11.01
N ILE A 64 7.68 -18.31 10.26
CA ILE A 64 6.74 -17.31 10.76
C ILE A 64 5.86 -17.94 11.85
N PRO A 65 5.85 -17.40 13.08
CA PRO A 65 5.00 -17.90 14.15
C PRO A 65 3.51 -17.75 13.83
N ASN A 66 2.69 -18.70 14.28
CA ASN A 66 1.22 -18.68 14.12
C ASN A 66 0.54 -17.39 14.62
N GLN A 67 1.17 -16.69 15.58
CA GLN A 67 0.72 -15.41 16.14
C GLN A 67 1.01 -14.18 15.26
N THR A 68 1.52 -14.40 14.06
CA THR A 68 1.80 -13.36 13.05
C THR A 68 0.79 -13.43 11.90
N GLU A 69 0.30 -12.27 11.46
CA GLU A 69 -0.41 -12.17 10.18
C GLU A 69 0.54 -11.86 9.04
N VAL A 70 0.25 -12.46 7.89
CA VAL A 70 0.91 -12.13 6.64
C VAL A 70 -0.09 -11.44 5.73
N ILE A 71 0.29 -10.26 5.24
CA ILE A 71 -0.51 -9.44 4.32
C ILE A 71 0.26 -9.33 3.02
N CYS A 72 -0.39 -9.61 1.90
CA CYS A 72 0.20 -9.41 0.58
C CYS A 72 -0.47 -8.25 -0.17
N VAL A 73 0.21 -7.70 -1.17
CA VAL A 73 -0.30 -6.56 -1.96
C VAL A 73 -0.06 -6.76 -3.45
N ASN A 74 -0.68 -5.90 -4.28
CA ASN A 74 -0.44 -5.81 -5.72
C ASN A 74 -0.56 -7.18 -6.43
N HIS A 75 0.43 -7.61 -7.22
CA HIS A 75 0.38 -8.87 -7.97
C HIS A 75 0.97 -10.09 -7.24
N PHE A 76 1.23 -10.01 -5.93
CA PHE A 76 1.71 -11.16 -5.15
C PHE A 76 0.86 -12.43 -5.33
N PRO A 77 -0.49 -12.37 -5.41
CA PRO A 77 -1.31 -13.57 -5.67
C PRO A 77 -1.07 -14.28 -7.00
N SER A 78 -0.30 -13.66 -7.91
CA SER A 78 0.07 -14.27 -9.19
C SER A 78 1.35 -15.10 -9.13
N THR A 79 1.92 -15.32 -7.94
CA THR A 79 3.13 -16.13 -7.75
C THR A 79 2.83 -17.44 -7.04
N ASP A 80 3.76 -18.40 -7.11
CA ASP A 80 3.59 -19.72 -6.48
C ASP A 80 3.63 -19.62 -4.95
N GLN A 81 4.34 -18.61 -4.42
CA GLN A 81 4.41 -18.36 -2.98
C GLN A 81 3.06 -17.97 -2.38
N PHE A 82 2.09 -17.52 -3.18
CA PHE A 82 0.75 -17.24 -2.68
C PHE A 82 0.07 -18.47 -2.06
N GLU A 83 0.19 -19.63 -2.71
CA GLU A 83 -0.41 -20.89 -2.28
C GLU A 83 0.38 -21.57 -1.16
N ILE A 84 1.66 -21.26 -1.04
CA ILE A 84 2.54 -21.73 0.04
C ILE A 84 2.24 -20.94 1.32
N ILE A 85 2.23 -19.62 1.23
CA ILE A 85 2.11 -18.72 2.39
C ILE A 85 0.68 -18.63 2.89
N LYS A 86 -0.29 -18.73 1.97
CA LYS A 86 -1.72 -18.62 2.27
C LYS A 86 -2.07 -17.38 3.10
N PRO A 87 -1.67 -16.16 2.67
CA PRO A 87 -1.91 -14.95 3.46
C PRO A 87 -3.42 -14.73 3.64
N ASN A 88 -3.87 -14.44 4.86
CA ASN A 88 -5.29 -14.18 5.14
C ASN A 88 -5.75 -12.81 4.63
N PHE A 89 -4.83 -11.90 4.33
CA PHE A 89 -5.12 -10.51 4.03
C PHE A 89 -4.44 -10.05 2.76
N TYR A 90 -5.19 -9.33 1.93
CA TYR A 90 -4.68 -8.67 0.74
C TYR A 90 -5.14 -7.23 0.69
N VAL A 91 -4.23 -6.30 0.40
CA VAL A 91 -4.56 -4.88 0.23
C VAL A 91 -4.17 -4.41 -1.16
N THR A 92 -5.09 -3.74 -1.84
CA THR A 92 -4.80 -3.05 -3.10
C THR A 92 -5.33 -1.64 -3.11
N GLY A 93 -4.67 -0.75 -3.85
CA GLY A 93 -5.06 0.65 -4.00
C GLY A 93 -4.72 1.27 -5.35
N ALA A 94 -4.36 0.45 -6.35
CA ALA A 94 -3.95 0.92 -7.67
C ALA A 94 -5.17 1.02 -8.61
N PRO A 95 -5.55 2.21 -9.10
CA PRO A 95 -6.77 2.37 -9.90
C PRO A 95 -6.84 1.53 -11.17
N ASN A 96 -5.69 1.25 -11.79
CA ASN A 96 -5.58 0.39 -12.95
C ASN A 96 -6.13 -1.04 -12.72
N LEU A 97 -6.28 -1.47 -11.46
CA LEU A 97 -6.87 -2.76 -11.15
C LEU A 97 -8.40 -2.80 -11.29
N TRP A 98 -9.09 -1.67 -11.24
CA TRP A 98 -10.56 -1.66 -11.35
C TRP A 98 -11.12 -0.70 -12.40
N LEU A 99 -10.34 0.26 -12.90
CA LEU A 99 -10.79 1.15 -13.98
C LEU A 99 -10.95 0.38 -15.29
N ASP A 100 -12.02 0.68 -16.03
CA ASP A 100 -12.31 0.07 -17.33
C ASP A 100 -11.73 0.86 -18.51
N ASP A 101 -11.63 2.19 -18.38
CA ASP A 101 -11.08 3.08 -19.41
C ASP A 101 -9.58 3.34 -19.16
N ILE A 102 -8.75 2.34 -19.45
CA ILE A 102 -7.29 2.35 -19.31
C ILE A 102 -6.66 1.45 -20.40
N ASP A 103 -5.33 1.49 -20.56
CA ASP A 103 -4.64 0.66 -21.53
C ASP A 103 -4.90 -0.86 -21.31
N GLN A 104 -5.03 -1.60 -22.42
CA GLN A 104 -5.42 -3.02 -22.40
C GLN A 104 -4.46 -3.89 -21.58
N GLU A 105 -3.16 -3.60 -21.60
CA GLU A 105 -2.15 -4.32 -20.78
C GLU A 105 -2.52 -4.28 -19.28
N PHE A 106 -3.03 -3.15 -18.78
CA PHE A 106 -3.47 -3.05 -17.39
C PHE A 106 -4.75 -3.83 -17.13
N VAL A 107 -5.68 -3.85 -18.09
CA VAL A 107 -6.92 -4.63 -18.01
C VAL A 107 -6.60 -6.13 -17.92
N ASP A 108 -5.70 -6.62 -18.78
CA ASP A 108 -5.32 -8.03 -18.83
C ASP A 108 -4.58 -8.47 -17.56
N ASN A 109 -3.64 -7.65 -17.08
CA ASN A 109 -2.94 -7.90 -15.82
C ASN A 109 -3.89 -7.89 -14.61
N SER A 110 -4.85 -6.97 -14.59
CA SER A 110 -5.92 -6.92 -13.57
C SER A 110 -6.77 -8.19 -13.61
N ASN A 111 -7.24 -8.61 -14.80
CA ASN A 111 -8.04 -9.83 -14.96
C ASN A 111 -7.27 -11.07 -14.49
N LYS A 112 -6.00 -11.21 -14.90
CA LYS A 112 -5.13 -12.30 -14.47
C LYS A 112 -4.98 -12.34 -12.95
N LEU A 113 -4.76 -11.19 -12.32
CA LEU A 113 -4.65 -11.08 -10.88
C LEU A 113 -5.90 -11.57 -10.15
N PHE A 114 -7.08 -11.04 -10.48
CA PHE A 114 -8.31 -11.41 -9.78
C PHE A 114 -8.74 -12.85 -10.08
N LYS A 115 -8.45 -13.37 -11.27
CA LYS A 115 -8.62 -14.78 -11.60
C LYS A 115 -7.71 -15.67 -10.74
N ASN A 116 -6.42 -15.34 -10.62
CA ASN A 116 -5.49 -16.07 -9.76
C ASN A 116 -5.93 -16.05 -8.29
N ILE A 117 -6.40 -14.92 -7.77
CA ILE A 117 -6.97 -14.84 -6.42
C ILE A 117 -8.19 -15.79 -6.31
N ALA A 118 -9.11 -15.75 -7.28
CA ALA A 118 -10.31 -16.59 -7.24
C ALA A 118 -10.00 -18.09 -7.29
N GLU A 119 -9.05 -18.51 -8.12
CA GLU A 119 -8.76 -19.92 -8.39
C GLU A 119 -7.82 -20.54 -7.34
N LYS A 120 -6.83 -19.78 -6.85
CA LYS A 120 -5.81 -20.30 -5.93
C LYS A 120 -6.21 -20.26 -4.46
N THR A 121 -7.25 -19.52 -4.09
CA THR A 121 -7.60 -19.29 -2.68
C THR A 121 -8.62 -20.30 -2.17
N GLU A 122 -8.16 -21.17 -1.27
CA GLU A 122 -8.98 -22.19 -0.59
C GLU A 122 -9.09 -21.97 0.93
N TRP A 123 -8.65 -20.80 1.41
CA TRP A 123 -8.65 -20.43 2.82
C TRP A 123 -9.31 -19.07 3.02
N ASP A 124 -9.73 -18.78 4.25
CA ASP A 124 -10.32 -17.50 4.61
C ASP A 124 -9.44 -16.31 4.19
N PHE A 125 -9.94 -15.51 3.25
CA PHE A 125 -9.17 -14.47 2.59
C PHE A 125 -9.92 -13.15 2.55
N PHE A 126 -9.32 -12.11 3.12
CA PHE A 126 -9.91 -10.77 3.21
C PHE A 126 -9.25 -9.84 2.19
N LEU A 127 -9.99 -9.51 1.14
CA LEU A 127 -9.55 -8.62 0.07
C LEU A 127 -9.98 -7.18 0.37
N PHE A 128 -9.03 -6.33 0.73
CA PHE A 128 -9.23 -4.90 0.98
C PHE A 128 -9.02 -4.08 -0.29
N ILE A 129 -10.05 -3.34 -0.69
CA ILE A 129 -10.04 -2.49 -1.88
C ILE A 129 -10.79 -1.16 -1.61
N PRO A 130 -10.42 -0.02 -2.23
CA PRO A 130 -11.12 1.24 -1.99
C PRO A 130 -12.62 1.19 -2.34
N PHE A 131 -13.44 1.97 -1.63
CA PHE A 131 -14.85 2.15 -1.98
C PHE A 131 -15.06 2.60 -3.43
N GLU A 132 -14.12 3.37 -4.01
CA GLU A 132 -14.16 3.79 -5.42
C GLU A 132 -14.26 2.61 -6.38
N ALA A 133 -13.66 1.45 -6.06
CA ALA A 133 -13.67 0.26 -6.90
C ALA A 133 -15.04 -0.43 -6.96
N ARG A 134 -15.92 -0.19 -5.97
CA ARG A 134 -17.21 -0.91 -5.82
C ARG A 134 -18.15 -0.77 -7.00
N LYS A 135 -18.04 0.31 -7.78
CA LYS A 135 -18.89 0.53 -8.96
C LYS A 135 -18.46 -0.27 -10.20
N TYR A 136 -17.24 -0.78 -10.23
CA TYR A 136 -16.68 -1.48 -11.40
C TYR A 136 -16.91 -2.99 -11.28
N LYS A 137 -17.51 -3.61 -12.30
CA LYS A 137 -17.92 -5.01 -12.25
C LYS A 137 -16.86 -6.00 -12.72
N ARG A 138 -15.91 -5.56 -13.55
CA ARG A 138 -14.87 -6.42 -14.13
C ARG A 138 -14.15 -7.26 -13.08
N TRP A 139 -13.52 -6.63 -12.09
CA TRP A 139 -12.80 -7.33 -11.04
C TRP A 139 -13.72 -8.16 -10.13
N GLN A 140 -14.94 -7.68 -9.87
CA GLN A 140 -15.91 -8.39 -9.02
C GLN A 140 -16.33 -9.71 -9.64
N ASN A 141 -16.51 -9.75 -10.96
CA ASN A 141 -17.00 -10.94 -11.66
C ASN A 141 -16.08 -12.14 -11.49
N HIS A 142 -14.76 -11.94 -11.48
CA HIS A 142 -13.79 -13.01 -11.23
C HIS A 142 -13.94 -13.64 -9.85
N LEU A 143 -14.40 -12.89 -8.84
CA LEU A 143 -14.41 -13.33 -7.44
C LEU A 143 -15.75 -13.93 -6.98
N LYS A 144 -16.83 -13.78 -7.75
CA LYS A 144 -18.20 -14.10 -7.31
C LYS A 144 -18.42 -15.56 -6.88
N GLY A 145 -17.64 -16.50 -7.42
CA GLY A 145 -17.83 -17.94 -7.20
C GLY A 145 -17.10 -18.51 -5.99
N ASN A 146 -16.17 -17.77 -5.38
CA ASN A 146 -15.33 -18.32 -4.32
C ASN A 146 -15.85 -17.90 -2.92
N PRO A 147 -16.34 -18.85 -2.09
CA PRO A 147 -16.92 -18.55 -0.78
C PRO A 147 -15.88 -18.14 0.28
N HIS A 148 -14.60 -18.42 0.06
CA HIS A 148 -13.53 -18.09 1.00
C HIS A 148 -13.12 -16.61 0.93
N ILE A 149 -13.47 -15.92 -0.16
CA ILE A 149 -13.06 -14.53 -0.42
C ILE A 149 -14.09 -13.55 0.15
N LYS A 150 -13.64 -12.76 1.13
CA LYS A 150 -14.42 -11.73 1.82
C LYS A 150 -13.94 -10.36 1.37
N ILE A 151 -14.70 -9.71 0.49
CA ILE A 151 -14.40 -8.34 0.02
C ILE A 151 -14.67 -7.34 1.14
N LYS A 152 -13.66 -6.53 1.47
CA LYS A 152 -13.72 -5.44 2.44
C LYS A 152 -13.36 -4.12 1.77
N TYR A 153 -14.09 -3.07 2.12
CA TYR A 153 -13.91 -1.76 1.54
C TYR A 153 -13.27 -0.80 2.52
N TYR A 154 -12.40 0.08 2.00
CA TYR A 154 -11.81 1.16 2.79
C TYR A 154 -11.91 2.52 2.07
N ASN A 155 -11.88 3.58 2.86
CA ASN A 155 -11.84 4.98 2.42
C ASN A 155 -10.40 5.39 2.12
N ASN A 156 -10.07 5.68 0.85
CA ASN A 156 -8.74 6.08 0.39
C ASN A 156 -8.56 7.60 0.25
N ASN A 157 -9.50 8.40 0.76
CA ASN A 157 -9.39 9.86 0.75
C ASN A 157 -8.28 10.32 1.70
N ALA A 158 -7.36 11.12 1.16
CA ALA A 158 -6.34 11.77 1.95
C ALA A 158 -6.97 12.82 2.89
N VAL A 159 -6.61 12.79 4.17
CA VAL A 159 -6.95 13.84 5.13
C VAL A 159 -5.68 14.50 5.64
N GLU A 160 -5.70 15.83 5.71
CA GLU A 160 -4.57 16.69 6.04
C GLU A 160 -5.07 17.83 6.92
N GLY A 161 -4.20 18.41 7.73
CA GLY A 161 -4.56 19.45 8.68
C GLY A 161 -4.03 19.15 10.08
N ILE A 162 -4.80 19.56 11.10
CA ILE A 162 -4.42 19.40 12.50
C ILE A 162 -4.22 17.92 12.84
N LYS A 163 -3.09 17.62 13.49
CA LYS A 163 -2.64 16.25 13.78
C LYS A 163 -3.67 15.40 14.51
N SER A 164 -4.30 15.92 15.56
CA SER A 164 -5.33 15.21 16.33
C SER A 164 -6.56 14.86 15.48
N PHE A 165 -6.99 15.77 14.61
CA PHE A 165 -8.08 15.53 13.66
C PHE A 165 -7.72 14.43 12.65
N ASN A 166 -6.52 14.49 12.06
CA ASN A 166 -6.06 13.45 11.14
C ASN A 166 -6.05 12.07 11.81
N TYR A 167 -5.52 11.99 13.05
CA TYR A 167 -5.45 10.74 13.81
C TYR A 167 -6.84 10.18 14.15
N LEU A 168 -7.80 11.05 14.47
CA LEU A 168 -9.20 10.65 14.66
C LEU A 168 -9.79 10.06 13.37
N CYS A 169 -9.51 10.67 12.23
CA CYS A 169 -9.98 10.20 10.93
C CYS A 169 -9.37 8.84 10.55
N TYR A 170 -8.06 8.68 10.77
CA TYR A 170 -7.34 7.43 10.52
C TYR A 170 -7.92 6.29 11.38
N ARG A 171 -8.07 6.53 12.69
CA ARG A 171 -8.58 5.53 13.65
C ARG A 171 -9.98 5.02 13.30
N ASN A 172 -10.82 5.91 12.76
CA ASN A 172 -12.21 5.63 12.39
C ASN A 172 -12.38 5.18 10.94
N GLN A 173 -11.29 5.07 10.17
CA GLN A 173 -11.32 4.72 8.75
C GLN A 173 -12.32 5.62 7.97
N ILE A 174 -12.21 6.93 8.18
CA ILE A 174 -12.93 7.96 7.40
C ILE A 174 -11.95 8.85 6.61
N GLY A 175 -10.67 8.49 6.64
CA GLY A 175 -9.58 9.10 5.89
C GLY A 175 -8.28 8.37 6.20
N MET A 176 -7.25 8.66 5.43
CA MET A 176 -5.90 8.09 5.62
C MET A 176 -4.82 9.08 5.20
N PRO A 177 -3.54 8.83 5.52
CA PRO A 177 -2.45 9.54 4.88
C PRO A 177 -2.52 9.38 3.37
N ARG A 178 -1.99 10.35 2.63
CA ARG A 178 -2.13 10.41 1.17
C ARG A 178 -1.58 9.14 0.48
N PRO A 179 -2.41 8.33 -0.20
CA PRO A 179 -1.98 7.03 -0.71
C PRO A 179 -1.31 7.15 -2.10
N HIS A 180 0.01 7.37 -2.12
CA HIS A 180 0.79 7.41 -3.38
C HIS A 180 1.34 6.06 -3.84
N ASN A 181 1.26 5.05 -2.97
CA ASN A 181 1.58 3.66 -3.21
C ASN A 181 0.70 2.80 -2.29
N VAL A 182 0.68 1.48 -2.49
CA VAL A 182 -0.17 0.55 -1.72
C VAL A 182 0.29 0.34 -0.27
N MET A 183 1.54 0.65 0.07
CA MET A 183 2.05 0.48 1.43
C MET A 183 1.40 1.47 2.40
N ILE A 184 1.12 2.70 1.97
CA ILE A 184 0.43 3.70 2.80
C ILE A 184 -0.96 3.24 3.26
N PRO A 185 -1.90 2.83 2.38
CA PRO A 185 -3.18 2.29 2.81
C PRO A 185 -2.98 0.99 3.60
N CYS A 186 -2.10 0.08 3.18
CA CYS A 186 -1.86 -1.17 3.90
C CYS A 186 -1.46 -0.92 5.37
N LEU A 187 -0.43 -0.09 5.59
CA LEU A 187 0.03 0.27 6.93
C LEU A 187 -1.06 0.99 7.72
N SER A 188 -1.76 1.95 7.10
CA SER A 188 -2.86 2.67 7.75
C SER A 188 -4.00 1.74 8.20
N LEU A 189 -4.27 0.65 7.49
CA LEU A 189 -5.30 -0.34 7.83
C LEU A 189 -4.86 -1.32 8.92
N CYS A 190 -3.55 -1.53 9.09
CA CYS A 190 -2.96 -2.31 10.17
C CYS A 190 -2.92 -1.54 11.50
N LEU A 191 -2.67 -0.23 11.47
CA LEU A 191 -2.39 0.57 12.67
C LEU A 191 -3.62 0.70 13.60
N GLN A 192 -3.64 -0.15 14.63
CA GLN A 192 -4.66 -0.19 15.68
C GLN A 192 -4.05 -0.55 17.05
N PRO A 193 -4.74 -0.25 18.18
CA PRO A 193 -4.14 -0.35 19.52
C PRO A 193 -3.62 -1.75 19.93
N ASN A 194 -4.12 -2.83 19.33
CA ASN A 194 -3.70 -4.20 19.66
C ASN A 194 -2.49 -4.69 18.85
N VAL A 195 -2.05 -3.96 17.81
CA VAL A 195 -0.83 -4.29 17.06
C VAL A 195 0.39 -3.91 17.88
N LYS A 196 1.39 -4.79 17.92
CA LYS A 196 2.68 -4.51 18.56
C LYS A 196 3.71 -4.06 17.53
N ASP A 197 3.84 -4.81 16.45
CA ASP A 197 4.80 -4.52 15.41
C ASP A 197 4.40 -5.00 14.02
N ILE A 198 5.01 -4.34 13.02
CA ILE A 198 4.84 -4.60 11.60
C ILE A 198 6.24 -4.68 10.96
N LEU A 199 6.56 -5.80 10.31
CA LEU A 199 7.74 -5.94 9.47
C LEU A 199 7.36 -5.75 8.00
N LEU A 200 8.15 -4.96 7.27
CA LEU A 200 8.00 -4.77 5.83
C LEU A 200 9.06 -5.57 5.08
N LEU A 201 8.61 -6.36 4.11
CA LEU A 201 9.43 -7.17 3.21
C LEU A 201 9.12 -6.82 1.76
N GLY A 202 10.09 -6.93 0.85
CA GLY A 202 9.94 -6.57 -0.55
C GLY A 202 9.59 -5.08 -0.77
N VAL A 203 10.03 -4.16 0.09
CA VAL A 203 9.66 -2.74 0.01
C VAL A 203 10.84 -1.86 -0.41
N GLY A 204 11.45 -2.18 -1.55
CA GLY A 204 12.62 -1.47 -2.07
C GLY A 204 12.38 0.03 -2.32
N HIS A 205 11.39 0.37 -3.16
CA HIS A 205 11.12 1.77 -3.55
C HIS A 205 12.35 2.49 -4.13
N THR A 206 13.23 1.74 -4.79
CA THR A 206 14.47 2.23 -5.41
C THR A 206 14.23 3.02 -6.70
N TRP A 207 13.02 3.51 -6.94
CA TRP A 207 12.56 4.12 -8.20
C TRP A 207 13.45 5.28 -8.67
N LEU A 208 14.08 6.02 -7.75
CA LEU A 208 15.00 7.09 -8.09
C LEU A 208 16.26 6.59 -8.82
N ARG A 209 16.74 5.38 -8.48
CA ARG A 209 17.91 4.74 -9.14
C ARG A 209 17.60 4.35 -10.59
N ASP A 210 16.35 4.00 -10.86
CA ASP A 210 15.88 3.46 -12.14
C ASP A 210 15.19 4.52 -13.04
N LEU A 211 15.39 5.80 -12.74
CA LEU A 211 14.82 6.94 -13.47
C LEU A 211 15.76 7.43 -14.57
N THR A 212 15.26 7.61 -15.78
CA THR A 212 16.04 8.11 -16.92
C THR A 212 15.24 9.13 -17.73
N VAL A 213 15.95 10.00 -18.48
CA VAL A 213 15.35 10.93 -19.45
C VAL A 213 16.00 10.68 -20.80
N THR A 214 15.20 10.41 -21.84
CA THR A 214 15.71 10.13 -23.18
C THR A 214 16.14 11.41 -23.90
N GLN A 215 16.85 11.28 -25.03
CA GLN A 215 17.19 12.40 -25.90
C GLN A 215 15.96 13.14 -26.46
N ASN A 216 14.79 12.50 -26.47
CA ASN A 216 13.52 13.08 -26.87
C ASN A 216 12.75 13.74 -25.71
N ASN A 217 13.41 13.95 -24.55
CA ASN A 217 12.83 14.47 -23.31
C ASN A 217 11.70 13.60 -22.71
N GLU A 218 11.74 12.28 -22.93
CA GLU A 218 10.78 11.36 -22.33
C GLU A 218 11.31 10.83 -21.01
N VAL A 219 10.49 10.88 -19.96
CA VAL A 219 10.86 10.37 -18.64
C VAL A 219 10.47 8.91 -18.55
N LEU A 220 11.45 8.03 -18.40
CA LEU A 220 11.23 6.59 -18.28
C LEU A 220 11.58 6.12 -16.87
N LEU A 221 10.76 5.21 -16.34
CA LEU A 221 10.99 4.55 -15.07
C LEU A 221 11.02 3.04 -15.31
N ASN A 222 12.08 2.37 -14.87
CA ASN A 222 12.13 0.91 -14.86
C ASN A 222 11.61 0.37 -13.51
N GLN A 223 10.34 -0.04 -13.47
CA GLN A 223 9.73 -0.62 -12.28
C GLN A 223 9.99 -2.13 -12.23
N LYS A 224 10.97 -2.54 -11.43
CA LYS A 224 11.32 -3.96 -11.24
C LYS A 224 10.52 -4.56 -10.10
N HIS A 225 9.71 -5.59 -10.38
CA HIS A 225 9.08 -6.42 -9.35
C HIS A 225 9.68 -7.82 -9.32
N PHE A 226 9.54 -8.53 -8.20
CA PHE A 226 10.15 -9.86 -8.01
C PHE A 226 9.61 -10.95 -8.94
N TYR A 227 8.43 -10.74 -9.53
CA TYR A 227 7.81 -11.65 -10.51
C TYR A 227 8.13 -11.29 -11.98
N ASP A 228 8.81 -10.18 -12.25
CA ASP A 228 9.10 -9.70 -13.62
C ASP A 228 10.42 -10.24 -14.18
N LYS A 229 10.80 -11.50 -13.87
CA LYS A 229 12.11 -12.10 -14.20
C LYS A 229 12.59 -11.73 -15.62
N ASP A 230 13.54 -10.79 -15.69
CA ASP A 230 14.20 -10.24 -16.89
C ASP A 230 13.28 -9.61 -17.96
N THR A 231 11.99 -9.43 -17.68
CA THR A 231 11.03 -8.83 -18.62
C THR A 231 10.76 -7.34 -18.37
N SER A 232 11.26 -6.79 -17.25
CA SER A 232 10.96 -5.40 -16.89
C SER A 232 11.65 -4.41 -17.84
N LYS A 233 10.85 -3.52 -18.42
CA LYS A 233 11.28 -2.50 -19.39
C LYS A 233 11.02 -1.12 -18.82
N ALA A 234 11.92 -0.17 -19.10
CA ALA A 234 11.69 1.23 -18.80
C ALA A 234 10.50 1.73 -19.62
N LYS A 235 9.49 2.29 -18.94
CA LYS A 235 8.29 2.85 -19.56
C LYS A 235 7.99 4.23 -18.97
N PRO A 236 7.27 5.11 -19.69
CA PRO A 236 6.78 6.36 -19.10
C PRO A 236 5.88 6.09 -17.89
N LEU A 237 6.00 6.93 -16.85
CA LEU A 237 5.10 6.82 -15.70
C LEU A 237 3.74 7.43 -16.03
N ASP A 238 2.68 6.63 -15.93
CA ASP A 238 1.34 7.01 -16.32
C ASP A 238 0.62 7.99 -15.36
N LYS A 239 -0.47 8.58 -15.87
CA LYS A 239 -1.46 9.36 -15.12
C LYS A 239 -2.75 8.56 -14.95
N ARG A 240 -2.72 7.54 -14.06
CA ARG A 240 -3.86 6.65 -13.76
C ARG A 240 -4.24 5.74 -14.93
N GLY A 241 -3.23 5.14 -15.56
CA GLY A 241 -3.36 4.21 -16.69
C GLY A 241 -3.42 4.88 -18.06
N LYS A 242 -3.04 6.17 -18.16
CA LYS A 242 -3.01 6.94 -19.42
C LYS A 242 -1.85 7.94 -19.45
N GLY A 243 -1.28 8.17 -20.64
CA GLY A 243 -0.29 9.23 -20.90
C GLY A 243 1.02 9.11 -20.13
N SER A 244 1.80 10.19 -20.09
CA SER A 244 3.10 10.25 -19.41
C SER A 244 3.20 11.44 -18.45
N ARG A 245 4.23 11.42 -17.59
CA ARG A 245 4.55 12.47 -16.62
C ARG A 245 5.87 13.15 -16.95
N ASN A 246 5.91 14.46 -16.73
CA ASN A 246 7.16 15.22 -16.72
C ASN A 246 8.00 14.86 -15.49
N LEU A 247 9.30 15.14 -15.54
CA LEU A 247 10.24 14.73 -14.49
C LEU A 247 9.86 15.29 -13.12
N TYR A 248 9.50 16.58 -13.06
CA TYR A 248 9.10 17.22 -11.81
C TYR A 248 7.82 16.60 -11.22
N GLU A 249 6.90 16.10 -12.06
CA GLU A 249 5.68 15.42 -11.61
C GLU A 249 6.02 14.05 -11.00
N VAL A 250 6.99 13.33 -11.59
CA VAL A 250 7.50 12.06 -11.06
C VAL A 250 8.19 12.28 -9.72
N LEU A 251 9.13 13.24 -9.64
CA LEU A 251 9.84 13.56 -8.42
C LEU A 251 8.88 14.03 -7.32
N SER A 252 7.91 14.88 -7.64
CA SER A 252 6.87 15.31 -6.69
C SER A 252 6.07 14.13 -6.14
N LYS A 253 5.72 13.16 -7.00
CA LYS A 253 5.04 11.93 -6.56
C LYS A 253 5.93 11.10 -5.63
N PHE A 254 7.23 10.99 -5.91
CA PHE A 254 8.18 10.29 -5.03
C PHE A 254 8.32 11.00 -3.68
N THR A 255 8.46 12.33 -3.67
CA THR A 255 8.50 13.12 -2.44
C THR A 255 7.27 12.86 -1.58
N LEU A 256 6.06 12.91 -2.16
CA LEU A 256 4.83 12.65 -1.42
C LEU A 256 4.73 11.18 -0.94
N ALA A 257 5.22 10.23 -1.72
CA ALA A 257 5.25 8.82 -1.34
C ALA A 257 6.16 8.58 -0.12
N PHE A 258 7.39 9.10 -0.13
CA PHE A 258 8.32 8.96 0.99
C PHE A 258 7.87 9.74 2.22
N TYR A 259 7.36 10.96 2.02
CA TYR A 259 6.79 11.75 3.11
C TYR A 259 5.62 11.03 3.80
N GLY A 260 4.81 10.29 3.04
CA GLY A 260 3.74 9.45 3.58
C GLY A 260 4.23 8.44 4.62
N TYR A 261 5.43 7.88 4.48
CA TYR A 261 5.98 6.95 5.48
C TYR A 261 6.32 7.63 6.80
N PHE A 262 6.78 8.88 6.78
CA PHE A 262 7.00 9.64 8.01
C PHE A 262 5.68 9.98 8.72
N ILE A 263 4.62 10.30 7.97
CA ILE A 263 3.27 10.46 8.56
C ILE A 263 2.82 9.16 9.22
N ILE A 264 3.02 8.02 8.55
CA ILE A 264 2.69 6.69 9.08
C ILE A 264 3.52 6.39 10.34
N LYS A 265 4.83 6.68 10.33
CA LYS A 265 5.72 6.52 11.49
C LYS A 265 5.21 7.30 12.70
N GLU A 266 4.90 8.58 12.52
CA GLU A 266 4.37 9.42 13.60
C GLU A 266 3.05 8.89 14.15
N TYR A 267 2.17 8.40 13.28
CA TYR A 267 0.90 7.82 13.70
C TYR A 267 1.11 6.50 14.45
N ALA A 268 1.96 5.61 13.94
CA ALA A 268 2.33 4.35 14.59
C ALA A 268 2.91 4.58 15.99
N ASN A 269 3.81 5.55 16.15
CA ASN A 269 4.38 5.94 17.43
C ASN A 269 3.29 6.39 18.43
N SER A 270 2.28 7.14 17.96
CA SER A 270 1.15 7.55 18.82
C SER A 270 0.27 6.39 19.28
N MET A 271 0.39 5.23 18.64
CA MET A 271 -0.31 3.99 18.97
C MET A 271 0.60 2.95 19.63
N ASN A 272 1.86 3.31 19.94
CA ASN A 272 2.89 2.40 20.45
C ASN A 272 3.16 1.18 19.53
N VAL A 273 2.98 1.33 18.22
CA VAL A 273 3.26 0.30 17.22
C VAL A 273 4.64 0.53 16.61
N LYS A 274 5.49 -0.50 16.57
CA LYS A 274 6.80 -0.44 15.91
C LYS A 274 6.71 -0.92 14.47
N ILE A 275 7.23 -0.14 13.53
CA ILE A 275 7.34 -0.56 12.12
C ILE A 275 8.82 -0.75 11.79
N TYR A 276 9.14 -1.89 11.19
CA TYR A 276 10.49 -2.27 10.78
C TYR A 276 10.58 -2.41 9.27
N ASN A 277 11.70 -1.98 8.70
CA ASN A 277 12.05 -2.21 7.31
C ASN A 277 13.03 -3.38 7.21
N GLY A 278 12.55 -4.52 6.72
CA GLY A 278 13.35 -5.74 6.53
C GLY A 278 14.01 -5.87 5.18
N THR A 279 13.74 -4.96 4.25
CA THR A 279 14.37 -4.94 2.93
C THR A 279 15.66 -4.14 2.97
N GLU A 280 16.79 -4.77 2.73
CA GLU A 280 18.14 -4.17 2.85
C GLU A 280 18.32 -2.93 1.94
N ASP A 281 18.10 -3.08 0.63
CA ASP A 281 18.29 -2.01 -0.36
C ASP A 281 17.15 -0.97 -0.41
N SER A 282 16.25 -0.99 0.57
CA SER A 282 15.10 -0.08 0.57
C SER A 282 15.51 1.39 0.68
N PHE A 283 14.85 2.25 -0.08
CA PHE A 283 14.97 3.71 0.03
C PHE A 283 14.01 4.28 1.08
N ILE A 284 13.17 3.44 1.72
CA ILE A 284 12.29 3.87 2.81
C ILE A 284 13.13 4.04 4.08
N ASP A 285 13.41 5.29 4.42
CA ASP A 285 14.23 5.73 5.56
C ASP A 285 13.42 6.05 6.82
N ALA A 286 12.08 5.96 6.75
CA ALA A 286 11.22 6.26 7.88
C ALA A 286 11.34 5.23 9.03
N PHE A 287 11.66 3.96 8.75
CA PHE A 287 11.53 2.86 9.70
C PHE A 287 12.88 2.23 10.08
N GLU A 288 13.00 1.71 11.30
CA GLU A 288 14.21 1.03 11.79
C GLU A 288 14.49 -0.23 10.94
N ARG A 289 15.76 -0.46 10.61
CA ARG A 289 16.16 -1.66 9.84
C ARG A 289 16.11 -2.90 10.72
N ARG A 290 15.49 -3.97 10.21
CA ARG A 290 15.48 -5.28 10.86
C ARG A 290 15.15 -6.36 9.85
N ASN A 291 16.13 -7.19 9.50
CA ASN A 291 15.89 -8.34 8.63
C ASN A 291 14.91 -9.34 9.28
N ILE A 292 14.37 -10.25 8.47
CA ILE A 292 13.37 -11.22 8.91
C ILE A 292 13.90 -12.12 10.04
N GLU A 293 15.13 -12.62 9.95
CA GLU A 293 15.72 -13.48 10.99
C GLU A 293 15.74 -12.81 12.37
N ASN A 294 16.20 -11.57 12.44
CA ASN A 294 16.26 -10.82 13.70
C ASN A 294 14.88 -10.40 14.19
N TYR A 295 13.93 -10.19 13.29
CA TYR A 295 12.54 -9.94 13.65
C TYR A 295 11.89 -11.20 14.26
N LEU A 296 12.07 -12.37 13.63
CA LEU A 296 11.52 -13.63 14.11
C LEU A 296 12.08 -14.04 15.47
N LYS A 297 13.37 -13.79 15.74
CA LYS A 297 13.98 -14.06 17.07
C LYS A 297 13.37 -13.25 18.23
N LYS A 298 12.68 -12.14 17.94
CA LYS A 298 12.08 -11.27 18.95
C LYS A 298 10.68 -11.73 19.36
N ILE A 299 9.94 -12.37 18.46
CA ILE A 299 8.52 -12.70 18.61
C ILE A 299 8.33 -14.14 19.06
#